data_AF-A0A7C9CLN9-F1
#
_entry.id   AF-A0A7C9CLN9-F1
#
_cell.length_a   1.000
_cell.length_b   1.000
_cell.length_c   1.000
_cell.angle_alpha   90.00
_cell.angle_beta   90.00
_cell.angle_gamma   90.00
#
_symmetry.space_group_name_H-M   'P 1'
#
loop_
_entity.id
_entity.type
_entity.pdbx_description
1 polymer ?
#
loop_
_entity_poly.entity_id
_entity_poly.type
_entity_poly.pdbx_seq_one_letter_code
_entity_poly.pdbx_strand_id
1 'polypeptide(L)'
;ASCKSRQPNWQRMEEGSDHSDSDSPGDSLRDIQDISLNLKLSLDVGNTLDGTLDSEQVATNAKKKLEASVSKLSKPMEKAQDDVFNLKFPAIRRRKYVFVIAVDCVATSDLLQIIKSVFSAAGEQRAAGSFGFILSTALTLSEVNSLLEAGGLSPADFDAFICNSGSELYYSSTGSEENYAGSPFVLDEDYHSHIDYRWGAEGLRRTLLRWTASVNEKKGANAGQTVSEDEYISSDHCYAFKVNDFTSMPPVKELRKLMRIQGLRCHIICCQNGSRLNVIPVLASRSQALRYLYVRWGTELSNFVVFIGEWGDTDYEGLLGGIHKTVMLKGTCGDARKLHANRTYPLEHVKSLDINNLVQTEGCDPSDLKTSLRKLGILKP
;
A
#
# COMPACT_ATOMS: atom_id res chain seq x y z
N ALA A 1 -11.83 -21.27 24.81
CA ALA A 1 -11.79 -20.85 23.39
C ALA A 1 -10.38 -21.06 22.87
N SER A 2 -10.16 -21.98 21.93
CA SER A 2 -8.84 -22.23 21.34
C SER A 2 -8.70 -21.40 20.06
N CYS A 3 -7.83 -20.39 20.08
CA CYS A 3 -7.46 -19.62 18.89
C CYS A 3 -6.72 -20.54 17.91
N LYS A 4 -7.34 -20.87 16.76
CA LYS A 4 -6.63 -21.47 15.63
C LYS A 4 -5.89 -20.35 14.90
N SER A 5 -4.56 -20.47 14.74
CA SER A 5 -3.82 -19.58 13.85
C SER A 5 -4.18 -19.90 12.39
N ARG A 6 -4.61 -18.89 11.64
CA ARG A 6 -4.89 -19.01 10.20
C ARG A 6 -3.76 -18.29 9.47
N GLN A 7 -2.74 -19.04 9.05
CA GLN A 7 -1.72 -18.54 8.13
C GLN A 7 -2.20 -18.67 6.68
N PRO A 8 -1.76 -17.79 5.76
CA PRO A 8 -2.05 -17.93 4.34
C PRO A 8 -1.36 -19.18 3.77
N ASN A 9 -2.12 -20.05 3.11
CA ASN A 9 -1.58 -21.20 2.41
C ASN A 9 -1.11 -20.76 1.02
N TRP A 10 0.20 -20.74 0.81
CA TRP A 10 0.79 -20.60 -0.51
C TRP A 10 0.51 -21.88 -1.33
N GLN A 11 0.02 -21.72 -2.56
CA GLN A 11 -0.28 -22.83 -3.47
C GLN A 11 0.96 -23.72 -3.68
N ARG A 12 0.80 -25.03 -3.47
CA ARG A 12 1.74 -26.06 -3.92
C ARG A 12 1.24 -26.62 -5.24
N MET A 13 2.16 -26.85 -6.18
CA MET A 13 1.86 -27.49 -7.45
C MET A 13 1.58 -28.99 -7.27
N GLU A 14 0.46 -29.41 -7.86
CA GLU A 14 0.00 -30.73 -8.35
C GLU A 14 0.04 -31.98 -7.45
N GLU A 15 -1.13 -32.62 -7.27
CA GLU A 15 -1.54 -33.86 -7.96
C GLU A 15 -2.92 -34.30 -7.41
N GLY A 16 -3.73 -34.93 -8.26
CA GLY A 16 -5.19 -34.99 -8.17
C GLY A 16 -5.82 -35.54 -6.88
N SER A 17 -6.89 -34.89 -6.44
CA SER A 17 -8.10 -35.55 -5.91
C SER A 17 -9.26 -34.55 -5.88
N ASP A 18 -10.39 -34.98 -6.44
CA ASP A 18 -11.67 -34.27 -6.48
C ASP A 18 -12.19 -33.97 -5.06
N HIS A 19 -12.18 -32.70 -4.67
CA HIS A 19 -13.14 -32.17 -3.71
C HIS A 19 -13.57 -30.77 -4.16
N SER A 20 -14.73 -30.72 -4.79
CA SER A 20 -15.46 -29.50 -5.14
C SER A 20 -16.04 -28.85 -3.87
N ASP A 21 -15.24 -28.08 -3.15
CA ASP A 21 -15.74 -27.14 -2.16
C ASP A 21 -15.75 -25.74 -2.77
N SER A 22 -16.94 -25.30 -3.15
CA SER A 22 -17.23 -23.94 -3.60
C SER A 22 -17.21 -22.97 -2.41
N ASP A 23 -16.04 -22.74 -1.82
CA ASP A 23 -15.86 -21.71 -0.80
C ASP A 23 -15.21 -20.48 -1.44
N SER A 24 -16.06 -19.66 -2.05
CA SER A 24 -15.70 -18.29 -2.46
C SER A 24 -15.41 -17.44 -1.21
N PRO A 25 -14.18 -16.93 -1.01
CA PRO A 25 -13.85 -16.08 0.13
C PRO A 25 -14.09 -14.60 -0.24
N GLY A 26 -15.29 -14.27 -0.73
CA GLY A 26 -15.53 -13.00 -1.42
C GLY A 26 -16.18 -11.87 -0.61
N ASP A 27 -16.52 -12.05 0.66
CA ASP A 27 -17.37 -11.08 1.36
C ASP A 27 -16.75 -10.60 2.69
N SER A 28 -16.33 -9.33 2.68
CA SER A 28 -15.68 -8.62 3.80
C SER A 28 -16.51 -8.66 5.10
N LEU A 29 -17.82 -8.89 4.97
CA LEU A 29 -18.81 -8.82 6.04
C LEU A 29 -19.18 -10.17 6.69
N ARG A 30 -18.69 -11.32 6.19
CA ARG A 30 -19.14 -12.63 6.72
C ARG A 30 -18.56 -13.02 8.09
N ASP A 31 -17.53 -12.34 8.56
CA ASP A 31 -16.91 -12.61 9.87
C ASP A 31 -17.64 -11.95 11.06
N ILE A 32 -18.80 -11.27 10.86
CA ILE A 32 -19.56 -10.70 12.00
C ILE A 32 -20.01 -11.80 12.98
N GLN A 33 -20.11 -13.05 12.53
CA GLN A 33 -20.40 -14.18 13.43
C GLN A 33 -19.22 -14.54 14.37
N ASP A 34 -17.99 -14.18 14.02
CA ASP A 34 -16.78 -14.42 14.83
C ASP A 34 -16.46 -13.23 15.77
N ILE A 35 -17.15 -12.09 15.65
CA ILE A 35 -17.05 -10.93 16.55
C ILE A 35 -18.29 -10.89 17.47
N SER A 36 -18.70 -12.04 18.02
CA SER A 36 -19.60 -12.08 19.17
C SER A 36 -18.89 -11.52 20.41
N LEU A 37 -18.62 -10.22 20.40
CA LEU A 37 -18.30 -9.45 21.58
C LEU A 37 -19.56 -9.47 22.45
N ASN A 38 -19.60 -10.42 23.38
CA ASN A 38 -20.52 -10.40 24.51
C ASN A 38 -20.23 -9.14 25.35
N LEU A 39 -20.74 -8.00 24.91
CA LEU A 39 -20.86 -6.80 25.73
C LEU A 39 -21.98 -7.08 26.74
N LYS A 40 -21.68 -7.89 27.76
CA LYS A 40 -22.47 -7.96 28.99
C LYS A 40 -22.30 -6.63 29.70
N LEU A 41 -23.21 -5.70 29.43
CA LEU A 41 -23.52 -4.59 30.33
C LEU A 41 -23.98 -5.22 31.66
N SER A 42 -23.13 -5.16 32.69
CA SER A 42 -23.50 -5.57 34.03
C SER A 42 -24.50 -4.56 34.58
N LEU A 43 -25.77 -4.96 34.60
CA LEU A 43 -26.79 -4.34 35.43
C LEU A 43 -26.85 -5.14 36.72
N ASP A 44 -26.29 -4.59 37.80
CA ASP A 44 -26.31 -5.19 39.13
C ASP A 44 -27.74 -5.34 39.64
N VAL A 45 -28.24 -6.58 39.66
CA VAL A 45 -29.29 -7.02 40.58
C VAL A 45 -28.96 -8.46 41.00
N GLY A 46 -28.75 -8.65 42.29
CA GLY A 46 -28.22 -9.86 42.88
C GLY A 46 -29.12 -11.10 42.77
N ASN A 47 -28.49 -12.26 42.84
CA ASN A 47 -28.74 -13.22 43.91
C ASN A 47 -27.69 -14.34 43.86
N THR A 48 -27.24 -14.69 45.06
CA THR A 48 -26.50 -15.90 45.46
C THR A 48 -27.13 -17.17 44.89
N LEU A 49 -26.30 -18.17 44.56
CA LEU A 49 -26.40 -19.56 45.02
C LEU A 49 -25.20 -20.39 44.50
N ASP A 50 -24.75 -21.26 45.39
CA ASP A 50 -23.50 -22.05 45.42
C ASP A 50 -23.59 -23.36 44.61
N GLY A 51 -22.45 -23.96 44.24
CA GLY A 51 -22.43 -25.26 43.56
C GLY A 51 -21.10 -25.65 42.91
N THR A 52 -20.19 -26.20 43.71
CA THR A 52 -18.91 -26.84 43.35
C THR A 52 -19.09 -28.20 42.63
N LEU A 53 -18.20 -28.57 41.69
CA LEU A 53 -17.39 -29.83 41.65
C LEU A 53 -16.80 -30.17 40.25
N ASP A 54 -15.46 -30.27 40.24
CA ASP A 54 -14.49 -31.13 39.51
C ASP A 54 -14.70 -31.62 38.06
N SER A 55 -13.68 -31.35 37.21
CA SER A 55 -13.04 -32.39 36.40
C SER A 55 -11.66 -31.93 35.84
N GLU A 56 -10.61 -32.08 36.64
CA GLU A 56 -9.22 -32.08 36.18
C GLU A 56 -8.82 -33.50 35.75
N GLN A 57 -8.86 -33.83 34.44
CA GLN A 57 -8.13 -35.01 33.94
C GLN A 57 -7.85 -35.09 32.42
N VAL A 58 -8.15 -34.05 31.62
CA VAL A 58 -7.99 -34.11 30.14
C VAL A 58 -6.76 -33.35 29.60
N ALA A 59 -6.03 -32.61 30.44
CA ALA A 59 -4.99 -31.67 30.00
C ALA A 59 -3.61 -32.29 29.64
N THR A 60 -3.31 -33.53 30.04
CA THR A 60 -1.95 -34.10 29.92
C THR A 60 -1.69 -34.83 28.59
N ASN A 61 -2.73 -35.26 27.88
CA ASN A 61 -2.60 -35.98 26.60
C ASN A 61 -2.54 -35.07 25.36
N ALA A 62 -2.99 -33.82 25.46
CA ALA A 62 -2.91 -32.84 24.37
C ALA A 62 -1.48 -32.26 24.19
N LYS A 63 -0.70 -32.20 25.28
CA LYS A 63 0.63 -31.58 25.28
C LYS A 63 1.69 -32.44 24.55
N LYS A 64 1.63 -33.77 24.72
CA LYS A 64 2.57 -34.72 24.07
C LYS A 64 2.38 -34.86 22.55
N LYS A 65 1.16 -34.58 22.04
CA LYS A 65 0.88 -34.63 20.60
C LYS A 65 1.29 -33.35 19.86
N LEU A 66 1.34 -32.22 20.58
CA LEU A 66 1.79 -30.93 20.05
C LEU A 66 3.31 -30.91 19.89
N GLU A 67 4.07 -31.40 20.88
CA GLU A 67 5.55 -31.41 20.83
C GLU A 67 6.08 -32.30 19.70
N ALA A 68 5.47 -33.46 19.44
CA ALA A 68 5.85 -34.33 18.32
C ALA A 68 5.57 -33.72 16.92
N SER A 69 4.68 -32.73 16.85
CA SER A 69 4.33 -32.03 15.61
C SER A 69 5.23 -30.80 15.37
N VAL A 70 5.69 -30.15 16.45
CA VAL A 70 6.61 -29.00 16.38
C VAL A 70 8.03 -29.45 15.99
N SER A 71 8.47 -30.63 16.42
CA SER A 71 9.78 -31.18 16.05
C SER A 71 9.88 -31.66 14.59
N LYS A 72 8.75 -31.81 13.88
CA LYS A 72 8.73 -32.15 12.45
C LYS A 72 8.76 -30.93 11.53
N LEU A 73 8.56 -29.72 12.08
CA LEU A 73 8.57 -28.46 11.33
C LEU A 73 9.96 -27.81 11.28
N SER A 74 10.92 -28.26 12.08
CA SER A 74 12.27 -27.70 12.17
C SER A 74 13.28 -28.36 11.22
N LYS A 75 12.90 -28.62 9.95
CA LYS A 75 13.88 -28.91 8.89
C LYS A 75 14.04 -27.66 8.02
N PRO A 76 15.28 -27.24 7.70
CA PRO A 76 15.52 -25.96 7.05
C PRO A 76 15.03 -26.01 5.59
N MET A 77 13.97 -25.27 5.31
CA MET A 77 13.45 -25.00 3.96
C MET A 77 14.12 -23.75 3.39
N GLU A 78 15.42 -23.58 3.62
CA GLU A 78 16.15 -22.38 3.17
C GLU A 78 16.67 -22.51 1.74
N LYS A 79 16.87 -23.74 1.21
CA LYS A 79 17.55 -23.91 -0.09
C LYS A 79 16.65 -23.97 -1.33
N ALA A 80 15.38 -24.32 -1.20
CA ALA A 80 14.51 -24.54 -2.38
C ALA A 80 13.65 -23.32 -2.75
N GLN A 81 13.29 -22.47 -1.78
CA GLN A 81 12.55 -21.23 -2.07
C GLN A 81 13.48 -20.13 -2.58
N ASP A 82 14.69 -20.03 -2.04
CA ASP A 82 15.69 -19.08 -2.54
C ASP A 82 15.93 -19.25 -4.04
N ASP A 83 16.08 -20.49 -4.54
CA ASP A 83 16.36 -20.74 -5.95
C ASP A 83 15.23 -20.33 -6.91
N VAL A 84 13.95 -20.38 -6.50
CA VAL A 84 12.82 -19.96 -7.35
C VAL A 84 12.66 -18.43 -7.34
N PHE A 85 12.86 -17.77 -6.20
CA PHE A 85 12.93 -16.30 -6.13
C PHE A 85 14.17 -15.74 -6.86
N ASN A 86 15.26 -16.51 -6.93
CA ASN A 86 16.52 -16.14 -7.58
C ASN A 86 16.42 -15.94 -9.09
N LEU A 87 15.43 -16.55 -9.77
CA LEU A 87 15.35 -16.59 -11.23
C LEU A 87 14.56 -15.43 -11.85
N LYS A 88 13.56 -14.85 -11.17
CA LYS A 88 12.60 -13.92 -11.81
C LYS A 88 13.07 -12.46 -11.95
N PHE A 89 13.99 -11.96 -11.11
CA PHE A 89 14.39 -10.53 -11.13
C PHE A 89 15.91 -10.28 -11.04
N PRO A 90 16.73 -10.86 -11.93
CA PRO A 90 18.19 -10.74 -11.86
C PRO A 90 18.70 -9.30 -12.08
N ALA A 91 17.98 -8.47 -12.85
CA ALA A 91 18.39 -7.10 -13.16
C ALA A 91 18.31 -6.15 -11.95
N ILE A 92 17.41 -6.40 -11.00
CA ILE A 92 17.24 -5.56 -9.80
C ILE A 92 18.36 -5.82 -8.78
N ARG A 93 18.90 -7.04 -8.71
CA ARG A 93 19.99 -7.38 -7.78
C ARG A 93 21.34 -6.76 -8.13
N ARG A 94 21.51 -6.31 -9.37
CA ARG A 94 22.71 -5.57 -9.79
C ARG A 94 22.69 -4.12 -9.30
N ARG A 95 21.55 -3.64 -8.79
CA ARG A 95 21.37 -2.25 -8.37
C ARG A 95 21.82 -2.07 -6.95
N LYS A 96 22.66 -1.07 -6.73
CA LYS A 96 23.16 -0.70 -5.41
C LYS A 96 22.11 0.05 -4.60
N TYR A 97 21.35 0.92 -5.25
CA TYR A 97 20.29 1.72 -4.61
C TYR A 97 19.05 1.73 -5.49
N VAL A 98 17.87 1.84 -4.88
CA VAL A 98 16.59 1.99 -5.60
C VAL A 98 15.95 3.30 -5.19
N PHE A 99 15.70 4.17 -6.16
CA PHE A 99 15.09 5.48 -5.97
C PHE A 99 13.59 5.36 -6.17
N VAL A 100 12.81 5.67 -5.14
CA VAL A 100 11.35 5.67 -5.18
C VAL A 100 10.90 7.12 -5.28
N ILE A 101 10.24 7.48 -6.38
CA ILE A 101 9.66 8.82 -6.57
C ILE A 101 8.21 8.75 -6.12
N ALA A 102 7.92 9.25 -4.91
CA ALA A 102 6.60 9.22 -4.28
C ALA A 102 6.13 10.65 -3.94
N VAL A 103 6.02 11.49 -4.96
CA VAL A 103 5.67 12.91 -4.83
C VAL A 103 4.27 13.17 -5.35
N ASP A 104 3.44 13.79 -4.52
CA ASP A 104 2.00 13.95 -4.76
C ASP A 104 1.70 15.32 -5.39
N CYS A 105 2.10 15.51 -6.65
CA CYS A 105 1.83 16.74 -7.38
C CYS A 105 0.38 16.79 -7.90
N VAL A 106 -0.23 17.97 -7.85
CA VAL A 106 -1.55 18.20 -8.47
C VAL A 106 -1.41 18.32 -9.99
N ALA A 107 -0.39 19.04 -10.45
CA ALA A 107 -0.07 19.18 -11.87
C ALA A 107 0.90 18.07 -12.30
N THR A 108 0.59 17.43 -13.42
CA THR A 108 1.44 16.41 -14.05
C THR A 108 2.78 16.97 -14.51
N SER A 109 2.82 18.25 -14.90
CA SER A 109 4.06 18.96 -15.26
C SER A 109 5.08 19.00 -14.13
N ASP A 110 4.63 19.21 -12.90
CA ASP A 110 5.50 19.36 -11.74
C ASP A 110 6.12 18.01 -11.38
N LEU A 111 5.31 16.94 -11.41
CA LEU A 111 5.78 15.57 -11.23
C LEU A 111 6.81 15.21 -12.31
N LEU A 112 6.55 15.58 -13.56
CA LEU A 112 7.47 15.35 -14.67
C LEU A 112 8.81 16.06 -14.44
N GLN A 113 8.79 17.33 -14.01
CA GLN A 113 9.99 18.09 -13.72
C GLN A 113 10.80 17.42 -12.60
N ILE A 114 10.13 16.95 -11.54
CA ILE A 114 10.79 16.24 -10.44
C ILE A 114 11.42 14.93 -10.93
N ILE A 115 10.71 14.14 -11.73
CA ILE A 115 11.26 12.91 -12.33
C ILE A 115 12.54 13.22 -13.12
N LYS A 116 12.51 14.25 -13.97
CA LYS A 116 13.67 14.69 -14.76
C LYS A 116 14.81 15.20 -13.88
N SER A 117 14.50 15.90 -12.79
CA SER A 117 15.49 16.36 -11.82
C SER A 117 16.16 15.20 -11.08
N VAL A 118 15.39 14.21 -10.62
CA VAL A 118 15.91 13.00 -9.96
C VAL A 118 16.78 12.19 -10.91
N PHE A 119 16.36 12.02 -12.16
CA PHE A 119 17.14 11.35 -13.20
C PHE A 119 18.46 12.07 -13.49
N SER A 120 18.43 13.40 -13.56
CA SER A 120 19.63 14.24 -13.75
C SER A 120 20.54 14.22 -12.52
N ALA A 121 19.97 14.09 -11.32
CA ALA A 121 20.71 13.95 -10.08
C ALA A 121 21.43 12.60 -9.96
N ALA A 122 20.79 11.52 -10.43
CA ALA A 122 21.37 10.18 -10.50
C ALA A 122 22.55 10.10 -11.50
N GLY A 123 22.51 10.89 -12.58
CA GLY A 123 23.63 11.08 -13.51
C GLY A 123 24.20 9.77 -14.07
N GLU A 124 25.52 9.62 -14.02
CA GLU A 124 26.24 8.46 -14.58
C GLU A 124 25.87 7.12 -13.90
N GLN A 125 25.42 7.14 -12.64
CA GLN A 125 25.01 5.92 -11.93
C GLN A 125 23.72 5.32 -12.51
N ARG A 126 22.87 6.15 -13.13
CA ARG A 126 21.73 5.68 -13.92
C ARG A 126 22.21 5.02 -15.21
N ALA A 127 23.14 5.63 -15.93
CA ALA A 127 23.69 5.07 -17.18
C ALA A 127 24.43 3.74 -16.94
N ALA A 128 25.08 3.59 -15.78
CA ALA A 128 25.74 2.36 -15.37
C ALA A 128 24.76 1.26 -14.90
N GLY A 129 23.45 1.53 -14.81
CA GLY A 129 22.45 0.58 -14.29
C GLY A 129 22.59 0.27 -12.80
N SER A 130 23.38 1.06 -12.06
CA SER A 130 23.63 0.89 -10.63
C SER A 130 22.42 1.33 -9.79
N PHE A 131 21.61 2.27 -10.29
CA PHE A 131 20.43 2.78 -9.60
C PHE A 131 19.13 2.26 -10.20
N GLY A 132 18.21 1.88 -9.32
CA GLY A 132 16.83 1.51 -9.63
C GLY A 132 15.89 2.69 -9.55
N PHE A 133 14.77 2.62 -10.26
CA PHE A 133 13.74 3.65 -10.23
C PHE A 133 12.36 3.02 -10.09
N ILE A 134 11.62 3.48 -9.09
CA ILE A 134 10.21 3.14 -8.88
C ILE A 134 9.41 4.44 -8.90
N LEU A 135 8.34 4.49 -9.68
CA LEU A 135 7.38 5.59 -9.63
C LEU A 135 6.20 5.16 -8.74
N SER A 136 5.92 5.90 -7.66
CA SER A 136 4.82 5.61 -6.73
C SER A 136 3.82 6.77 -6.68
N THR A 137 2.61 6.53 -7.18
CA THR A 137 1.62 7.60 -7.39
C THR A 137 0.19 7.15 -7.09
N ALA A 138 -0.70 8.12 -6.93
CA ALA A 138 -2.16 7.90 -6.88
C ALA A 138 -2.81 7.80 -8.27
N LEU A 139 -2.03 7.95 -9.34
CA LEU A 139 -2.50 7.93 -10.73
C LEU A 139 -2.76 6.49 -11.21
N THR A 140 -3.68 6.35 -12.15
CA THR A 140 -3.92 5.09 -12.87
C THR A 140 -2.77 4.80 -13.83
N LEU A 141 -2.67 3.54 -14.30
CA LEU A 141 -1.67 3.18 -15.31
C LEU A 141 -1.79 4.01 -16.61
N SER A 142 -3.03 4.31 -17.05
CA SER A 142 -3.27 5.14 -18.23
C SER A 142 -2.74 6.57 -18.05
N GLU A 143 -3.04 7.19 -16.90
CA GLU A 143 -2.53 8.52 -16.55
C GLU A 143 -0.99 8.53 -16.47
N VAL A 144 -0.38 7.47 -15.92
CA VAL A 144 1.08 7.31 -15.88
C VAL A 144 1.65 7.18 -17.29
N ASN A 145 1.04 6.38 -18.17
CA ASN A 145 1.51 6.24 -19.54
C ASN A 145 1.47 7.59 -20.28
N SER A 146 0.38 8.34 -20.17
CA SER A 146 0.28 9.68 -20.75
C SER A 146 1.29 10.68 -20.16
N LEU A 147 1.60 10.58 -18.86
CA LEU A 147 2.64 11.38 -18.22
C LEU A 147 4.03 11.07 -18.81
N LEU A 148 4.36 9.79 -19.01
CA LEU A 148 5.64 9.38 -19.59
C LEU A 148 5.77 9.82 -21.04
N GLU A 149 4.73 9.66 -21.85
CA GLU A 149 4.67 10.11 -23.23
C GLU A 149 4.84 11.62 -23.36
N ALA A 150 4.10 12.41 -22.58
CA ALA A 150 4.26 13.87 -22.52
C ALA A 150 5.66 14.28 -22.03
N GLY A 151 6.30 13.41 -21.26
CA GLY A 151 7.64 13.56 -20.75
C GLY A 151 8.77 13.30 -21.73
N GLY A 152 8.50 12.52 -22.78
CA GLY A 152 9.52 11.86 -23.59
C GLY A 152 10.31 10.82 -22.81
N LEU A 153 9.71 10.19 -21.79
CA LEU A 153 10.35 9.16 -20.96
C LEU A 153 9.89 7.76 -21.41
N SER A 154 10.80 6.79 -21.36
CA SER A 154 10.46 5.40 -21.67
C SER A 154 9.96 4.69 -20.41
N PRO A 155 8.93 3.83 -20.48
CA PRO A 155 8.57 2.95 -19.37
C PRO A 155 9.76 2.09 -18.88
N ALA A 156 10.69 1.74 -19.79
CA ALA A 156 11.90 0.97 -19.49
C ALA A 156 12.94 1.74 -18.65
N ASP A 157 12.77 3.06 -18.46
CA ASP A 157 13.59 3.83 -17.53
C ASP A 157 13.29 3.52 -16.05
N PHE A 158 12.17 2.83 -15.79
CA PHE A 158 11.71 2.45 -14.47
C PHE A 158 11.64 0.92 -14.33
N ASP A 159 11.82 0.47 -13.10
CA ASP A 159 11.83 -0.95 -12.75
C ASP A 159 10.44 -1.42 -12.37
N ALA A 160 9.73 -0.56 -11.64
CA ALA A 160 8.37 -0.79 -11.24
C ALA A 160 7.57 0.51 -11.13
N PHE A 161 6.25 0.37 -11.24
CA PHE A 161 5.27 1.41 -11.09
C PHE A 161 4.26 0.97 -10.03
N ILE A 162 4.07 1.79 -9.02
CA ILE A 162 3.03 1.65 -8.00
C ILE A 162 1.94 2.66 -8.36
N CYS A 163 0.80 2.16 -8.81
CA CYS A 163 -0.33 2.94 -9.31
C CYS A 163 -1.52 2.85 -8.34
N ASN A 164 -2.52 3.71 -8.55
CA ASN A 164 -3.78 3.69 -7.80
C ASN A 164 -3.58 3.67 -6.27
N SER A 165 -2.65 4.51 -5.80
CA SER A 165 -2.28 4.62 -4.38
C SER A 165 -1.77 3.32 -3.73
N GLY A 166 -1.24 2.41 -4.54
CA GLY A 166 -0.70 1.13 -4.10
C GLY A 166 -1.62 -0.07 -4.31
N SER A 167 -2.75 0.09 -4.97
CA SER A 167 -3.60 -1.04 -5.38
C SER A 167 -3.06 -1.83 -6.57
N GLU A 168 -2.15 -1.24 -7.34
CA GLU A 168 -1.61 -1.91 -8.52
C GLU A 168 -0.10 -1.75 -8.57
N LEU A 169 0.56 -2.82 -8.98
CA LEU A 169 2.00 -2.89 -9.12
C LEU A 169 2.33 -3.44 -10.51
N TYR A 170 3.10 -2.68 -11.27
CA TYR A 170 3.52 -3.06 -12.61
C TYR A 170 5.04 -3.06 -12.71
N TYR A 171 5.59 -3.97 -13.51
CA TYR A 171 6.98 -3.92 -13.96
C TYR A 171 7.07 -3.42 -15.39
N SER A 172 8.20 -2.82 -15.76
CA SER A 172 8.43 -2.51 -17.17
C SER A 172 8.79 -3.78 -17.95
N SER A 173 8.13 -3.97 -19.09
CA SER A 173 8.47 -5.05 -20.01
C SER A 173 9.75 -4.69 -20.78
N THR A 174 10.87 -5.32 -20.42
CA THR A 174 12.04 -5.40 -21.32
C THR A 174 11.77 -6.52 -22.30
N GLY A 175 11.51 -6.20 -23.58
CA GLY A 175 10.90 -7.07 -24.59
C GLY A 175 11.66 -8.35 -24.99
N SER A 176 12.00 -9.22 -24.04
CA SER A 176 12.64 -10.52 -24.28
C SER A 176 11.74 -11.72 -23.94
N GLU A 177 10.56 -11.52 -23.37
CA GLU A 177 9.63 -12.61 -23.04
C GLU A 177 8.51 -12.65 -24.08
N GLU A 178 8.61 -13.59 -25.02
CA GLU A 178 7.73 -13.81 -26.19
C GLU A 178 6.25 -14.12 -25.86
N ASN A 179 5.80 -13.95 -24.62
CA ASN A 179 4.51 -14.45 -24.14
C ASN A 179 3.50 -13.38 -23.70
N TYR A 180 3.84 -12.09 -23.72
CA TYR A 180 2.87 -11.02 -23.41
C TYR A 180 2.73 -10.05 -24.59
N ALA A 181 1.56 -10.07 -25.20
CA ALA A 181 1.20 -9.23 -26.33
C ALA A 181 1.25 -7.73 -25.96
N GLY A 182 2.31 -7.04 -26.39
CA GLY A 182 2.26 -5.64 -26.84
C GLY A 182 2.15 -4.52 -25.80
N SER A 183 2.00 -4.77 -24.49
CA SER A 183 1.99 -3.68 -23.48
C SER A 183 3.38 -3.45 -22.86
N PRO A 184 3.82 -2.19 -22.69
CA PRO A 184 5.11 -1.88 -22.05
C PRO A 184 5.13 -2.13 -20.54
N PHE A 185 3.98 -2.49 -19.96
CA PHE A 185 3.78 -2.77 -18.54
C PHE A 185 3.28 -4.20 -18.35
N VAL A 186 3.79 -4.87 -17.32
CA VAL A 186 3.38 -6.22 -16.89
C VAL A 186 2.87 -6.13 -15.45
N LEU A 187 1.63 -6.56 -15.21
CA LEU A 187 1.02 -6.56 -13.87
C LEU A 187 1.70 -7.63 -12.98
N ASP A 188 1.97 -7.30 -11.73
CA ASP A 188 2.39 -8.28 -10.72
C ASP A 188 1.17 -9.05 -10.20
N GLU A 189 0.91 -10.22 -10.79
CA GLU A 189 -0.20 -11.10 -10.42
C GLU A 189 -0.10 -11.61 -8.98
N ASP A 190 1.12 -11.80 -8.46
CA ASP A 190 1.34 -12.24 -7.07
C ASP A 190 0.95 -11.13 -6.09
N TYR A 191 1.28 -9.88 -6.40
CA TYR A 191 0.84 -8.73 -5.61
C TYR A 191 -0.67 -8.52 -5.70
N HIS A 192 -1.23 -8.63 -6.92
CA HIS A 192 -2.67 -8.51 -7.16
C HIS A 192 -3.46 -9.55 -6.32
N SER A 193 -2.99 -10.80 -6.30
CA SER A 193 -3.56 -11.86 -5.47
C SER A 193 -3.34 -11.60 -3.97
N HIS A 194 -2.20 -11.02 -3.60
CA HIS A 194 -1.88 -10.69 -2.20
C HIS A 194 -2.86 -9.68 -1.60
N ILE A 195 -3.18 -8.63 -2.35
CA ILE A 195 -4.07 -7.55 -1.87
C ILE A 195 -5.56 -7.91 -1.94
N ASP A 196 -5.92 -8.95 -2.69
CA ASP A 196 -7.31 -9.41 -2.82
C ASP A 196 -7.89 -9.94 -1.51
N TYR A 197 -7.02 -10.31 -0.57
CA TYR A 197 -7.41 -10.82 0.74
C TYR A 197 -8.43 -9.91 1.45
N ARG A 198 -9.68 -10.39 1.49
CA ARG A 198 -10.84 -9.78 2.18
C ARG A 198 -11.26 -8.40 1.65
N TRP A 199 -10.97 -8.11 0.38
CA TRP A 199 -11.34 -6.85 -0.25
C TRP A 199 -12.86 -6.61 -0.29
N GLY A 200 -13.66 -7.65 -0.54
CA GLY A 200 -15.13 -7.58 -0.56
C GLY A 200 -15.75 -7.01 -1.85
N ALA A 201 -14.91 -6.52 -2.77
CA ALA A 201 -15.25 -6.11 -4.13
C ALA A 201 -16.62 -5.38 -4.25
N GLU A 202 -17.55 -5.93 -5.00
CA GLU A 202 -18.84 -5.30 -5.32
C GLU A 202 -19.72 -5.02 -4.08
N GLY A 203 -19.61 -5.85 -3.03
CA GLY A 203 -20.33 -5.62 -1.77
C GLY A 203 -19.87 -4.34 -1.07
N LEU A 204 -18.57 -4.07 -1.11
CA LEU A 204 -17.98 -2.83 -0.64
C LEU A 204 -18.42 -1.66 -1.53
N ARG A 205 -18.32 -1.80 -2.86
CA ARG A 205 -18.71 -0.77 -3.84
C ARG A 205 -20.15 -0.27 -3.61
N ARG A 206 -21.10 -1.18 -3.48
CA ARG A 206 -22.51 -0.85 -3.22
C ARG A 206 -22.71 -0.08 -1.90
N THR A 207 -21.93 -0.41 -0.87
CA THR A 207 -22.00 0.29 0.41
C THR A 207 -21.40 1.69 0.32
N LEU A 208 -20.30 1.85 -0.42
CA LEU A 208 -19.70 3.14 -0.72
C LEU A 208 -20.65 4.04 -1.52
N LEU A 209 -21.35 3.50 -2.52
CA LEU A 209 -22.37 4.22 -3.28
C LEU A 209 -23.55 4.68 -2.42
N ARG A 210 -23.98 3.87 -1.44
CA ARG A 210 -24.98 4.30 -0.47
C ARG A 210 -24.46 5.43 0.43
N TRP A 211 -23.19 5.34 0.83
CA TRP A 211 -22.54 6.38 1.61
C TRP A 211 -22.44 7.70 0.82
N THR A 212 -22.04 7.67 -0.45
CA THR A 212 -21.97 8.89 -1.29
C THR A 212 -23.34 9.53 -1.46
N ALA A 213 -24.39 8.72 -1.67
CA ALA A 213 -25.77 9.20 -1.71
C ALA A 213 -26.16 9.93 -0.42
N SER A 214 -25.87 9.34 0.75
CA SER A 214 -26.14 9.96 2.06
C SER A 214 -25.38 11.26 2.30
N VAL A 215 -24.14 11.38 1.80
CA VAL A 215 -23.36 12.62 1.88
C VAL A 215 -23.98 13.70 0.99
N ASN A 216 -24.44 13.34 -0.20
CA ASN A 216 -25.05 14.27 -1.14
C ASN A 216 -26.44 14.76 -0.65
N GLU A 217 -27.24 13.88 -0.05
CA GLU A 217 -28.56 14.24 0.50
C GLU A 217 -28.49 15.31 1.60
N LYS A 218 -27.45 15.27 2.45
CA LYS A 218 -27.25 16.25 3.54
C LYS A 218 -27.07 17.68 3.06
N LYS A 219 -26.69 17.89 1.80
CA LYS A 219 -26.44 19.21 1.22
C LYS A 219 -27.68 19.83 0.53
N GLY A 220 -28.76 19.05 0.40
CA GLY A 220 -30.02 19.46 -0.23
C GLY A 220 -29.98 19.39 -1.77
N ALA A 221 -31.15 19.20 -2.39
CA ALA A 221 -31.30 18.89 -3.82
C ALA A 221 -30.77 19.95 -4.82
N ASN A 222 -30.43 21.16 -4.35
CA ASN A 222 -29.98 22.28 -5.19
C ASN A 222 -28.46 22.51 -5.17
N ALA A 223 -27.72 21.78 -4.33
CA ALA A 223 -26.26 21.76 -4.37
C ALA A 223 -25.83 20.50 -5.14
N GLY A 224 -25.02 20.65 -6.18
CA GLY A 224 -24.55 19.53 -7.00
C GLY A 224 -23.89 18.40 -6.19
N GLN A 225 -23.59 17.27 -6.85
CA GLN A 225 -22.98 16.11 -6.19
C GLN A 225 -21.65 16.50 -5.52
N THR A 226 -21.55 16.24 -4.21
CA THR A 226 -20.33 16.49 -3.41
C THR A 226 -19.29 15.42 -3.67
N VAL A 227 -19.73 14.17 -3.74
CA VAL A 227 -18.92 13.02 -4.11
C VAL A 227 -19.66 12.21 -5.17
N SER A 228 -18.97 11.87 -6.25
CA SER A 228 -19.47 11.01 -7.33
C SER A 228 -18.47 9.90 -7.61
N GLU A 229 -18.94 8.71 -7.97
CA GLU A 229 -18.04 7.64 -8.41
C GLU A 229 -17.42 8.00 -9.76
N ASP A 230 -16.14 7.68 -9.92
CA ASP A 230 -15.42 7.79 -11.18
C ASP A 230 -15.15 6.37 -11.71
N GLU A 231 -16.10 5.86 -12.50
CA GLU A 231 -16.02 4.50 -13.05
C GLU A 231 -14.87 4.33 -14.04
N TYR A 232 -14.42 5.41 -14.69
CA TYR A 232 -13.33 5.34 -15.68
C TYR A 232 -11.96 5.13 -15.02
N ILE A 233 -11.77 5.74 -13.85
CA ILE A 233 -10.52 5.69 -13.08
C ILE A 233 -10.52 4.50 -12.10
N SER A 234 -11.69 3.98 -11.77
CA SER A 234 -11.83 2.82 -10.90
C SER A 234 -11.27 1.56 -11.55
N SER A 235 -10.67 0.71 -10.73
CA SER A 235 -10.18 -0.62 -11.10
C SER A 235 -10.64 -1.67 -10.09
N ASP A 236 -10.30 -2.94 -10.33
CA ASP A 236 -10.74 -4.08 -9.51
C ASP A 236 -10.40 -3.92 -8.02
N HIS A 237 -9.21 -3.36 -7.73
CA HIS A 237 -8.71 -3.12 -6.37
C HIS A 237 -8.64 -1.63 -6.01
N CYS A 238 -9.25 -0.73 -6.78
CA CYS A 238 -9.30 0.69 -6.45
C CYS A 238 -10.61 1.31 -6.88
N TYR A 239 -11.48 1.64 -5.93
CA TYR A 239 -12.68 2.43 -6.22
C TYR A 239 -12.37 3.91 -6.08
N ALA A 240 -12.41 4.63 -7.21
CA ALA A 240 -12.11 6.05 -7.29
C ALA A 240 -13.41 6.88 -7.22
N PHE A 241 -13.40 7.92 -6.40
CA PHE A 241 -14.48 8.88 -6.31
C PHE A 241 -13.95 10.29 -6.51
N LYS A 242 -14.67 11.08 -7.30
CA LYS A 242 -14.42 12.49 -7.51
C LYS A 242 -15.08 13.30 -6.40
N VAL A 243 -14.31 14.20 -5.79
CA VAL A 243 -14.74 15.08 -4.71
C VAL A 243 -14.76 16.51 -5.25
N ASN A 244 -15.96 17.08 -5.37
CA ASN A 244 -16.14 18.44 -5.87
C ASN A 244 -16.03 19.49 -4.76
N ASP A 245 -16.41 19.13 -3.53
CA ASP A 245 -16.30 20.02 -2.37
C ASP A 245 -15.76 19.29 -1.14
N PHE A 246 -14.44 19.42 -0.95
CA PHE A 246 -13.71 18.84 0.17
C PHE A 246 -14.13 19.43 1.53
N THR A 247 -14.62 20.67 1.59
CA THR A 247 -14.98 21.31 2.87
C THR A 247 -16.24 20.72 3.48
N SER A 248 -17.17 20.29 2.63
CA SER A 248 -18.39 19.61 3.03
C SER A 248 -18.20 18.13 3.34
N MET A 249 -17.04 17.56 3.01
CA MET A 249 -16.71 16.17 3.28
C MET A 249 -16.29 16.00 4.75
N PRO A 250 -16.74 14.93 5.44
CA PRO A 250 -16.20 14.58 6.73
C PRO A 250 -14.67 14.44 6.68
N PRO A 251 -13.93 14.82 7.74
CA PRO A 251 -12.50 14.59 7.81
C PRO A 251 -12.15 13.14 7.52
N VAL A 252 -11.04 12.91 6.82
CA VAL A 252 -10.59 11.57 6.38
C VAL A 252 -10.49 10.57 7.54
N LYS A 253 -10.11 11.04 8.73
CA LYS A 253 -10.08 10.22 9.95
C LYS A 253 -11.47 9.71 10.35
N GLU A 254 -12.48 10.57 10.33
CA GLU A 254 -13.87 10.18 10.59
C GLU A 254 -14.39 9.26 9.51
N LEU A 255 -14.01 9.50 8.24
CA LEU A 255 -14.38 8.62 7.15
C LEU A 255 -13.81 7.21 7.33
N ARG A 256 -12.51 7.10 7.66
CA ARG A 256 -11.88 5.81 7.99
C ARG A 256 -12.53 5.14 9.21
N LYS A 257 -12.95 5.93 10.20
CA LYS A 257 -13.68 5.43 11.39
C LYS A 257 -15.06 4.90 11.02
N LEU A 258 -15.81 5.60 10.17
CA LEU A 258 -17.12 5.16 9.69
C LEU A 258 -17.02 3.81 8.95
N MET A 259 -16.05 3.66 8.05
CA MET A 259 -15.84 2.39 7.34
C MET A 259 -15.53 1.25 8.31
N ARG A 260 -14.67 1.49 9.31
CA ARG A 260 -14.35 0.49 10.34
C ARG A 260 -15.56 0.10 11.19
N ILE A 261 -16.41 1.07 11.56
CA ILE A 261 -17.64 0.81 12.32
C ILE A 261 -18.61 -0.05 11.50
N GLN A 262 -18.67 0.17 10.18
CA GLN A 262 -19.47 -0.64 9.25
C GLN A 262 -18.85 -2.01 8.91
N GLY A 263 -17.67 -2.33 9.48
CA GLY A 263 -16.97 -3.58 9.21
C GLY A 263 -16.31 -3.66 7.82
N LEU A 264 -16.19 -2.53 7.12
CA LEU A 264 -15.59 -2.48 5.78
C LEU A 264 -14.07 -2.50 5.89
N ARG A 265 -13.43 -3.48 5.25
CA ARG A 265 -11.98 -3.70 5.32
C ARG A 265 -11.24 -3.00 4.17
N CYS A 266 -11.29 -1.69 4.19
CA CYS A 266 -10.65 -0.85 3.19
C CYS A 266 -9.84 0.28 3.81
N HIS A 267 -8.98 0.86 2.99
CA HIS A 267 -8.28 2.10 3.26
C HIS A 267 -8.80 3.18 2.33
N ILE A 268 -9.02 4.35 2.91
CA ILE A 268 -9.47 5.52 2.17
C ILE A 268 -8.34 6.53 2.13
N ILE A 269 -7.94 6.87 0.91
CA ILE A 269 -6.87 7.79 0.60
C ILE A 269 -7.44 8.97 -0.18
N CYS A 270 -7.35 10.17 0.39
CA CYS A 270 -7.57 11.39 -0.40
C CYS A 270 -6.29 11.75 -1.13
N CYS A 271 -6.40 11.91 -2.44
CA CYS A 271 -5.32 12.27 -3.34
C CYS A 271 -5.66 13.51 -4.17
N GLN A 272 -4.67 14.00 -4.95
CA GLN A 272 -4.80 15.18 -5.81
C GLN A 272 -5.31 16.42 -5.05
N ASN A 273 -4.74 16.69 -3.88
CA ASN A 273 -5.16 17.81 -3.03
C ASN A 273 -6.66 17.75 -2.65
N GLY A 274 -7.20 16.54 -2.50
CA GLY A 274 -8.55 16.30 -2.00
C GLY A 274 -9.65 16.34 -3.07
N SER A 275 -9.31 16.40 -4.36
CA SER A 275 -10.26 16.27 -5.46
C SER A 275 -10.61 14.83 -5.81
N ARG A 276 -9.80 13.86 -5.37
CA ARG A 276 -10.00 12.43 -5.63
C ARG A 276 -9.89 11.63 -4.34
N LEU A 277 -10.72 10.61 -4.21
CA LEU A 277 -10.77 9.67 -3.11
C LEU A 277 -10.58 8.26 -3.66
N ASN A 278 -9.47 7.62 -3.32
CA ASN A 278 -9.22 6.23 -3.67
C ASN A 278 -9.58 5.35 -2.47
N VAL A 279 -10.43 4.36 -2.69
CA VAL A 279 -10.74 3.31 -1.72
C VAL A 279 -10.03 2.04 -2.17
N ILE A 280 -9.14 1.52 -1.33
CA ILE A 280 -8.22 0.44 -1.66
C ILE A 280 -8.25 -0.67 -0.61
N PRO A 281 -7.80 -1.90 -0.91
CA PRO A 281 -7.73 -2.99 0.06
C PRO A 281 -6.93 -2.65 1.31
N VAL A 282 -7.22 -3.33 2.41
CA VAL A 282 -6.50 -3.14 3.69
C VAL A 282 -5.01 -3.50 3.60
N LEU A 283 -4.65 -4.40 2.68
CA LEU A 283 -3.26 -4.78 2.43
C LEU A 283 -2.61 -3.95 1.32
N ALA A 284 -3.36 -3.03 0.71
CA ALA A 284 -2.87 -2.11 -0.31
C ALA A 284 -2.59 -0.73 0.29
N SER A 285 -1.42 -0.19 -0.02
CA SER A 285 -1.03 1.21 0.14
C SER A 285 0.34 1.38 -0.51
N ARG A 286 0.75 2.62 -0.82
CA ARG A 286 2.10 2.87 -1.37
C ARG A 286 3.21 2.31 -0.46
N SER A 287 3.07 2.47 0.85
CA SER A 287 4.03 1.91 1.81
C SER A 287 4.00 0.38 1.89
N GLN A 288 2.83 -0.26 1.74
CA GLN A 288 2.73 -1.73 1.73
C GLN A 288 3.27 -2.31 0.43
N ALA A 289 2.99 -1.68 -0.72
CA ALA A 289 3.56 -2.06 -2.00
C ALA A 289 5.11 -2.01 -1.98
N LEU A 290 5.69 -0.97 -1.37
CA LEU A 290 7.15 -0.89 -1.18
C LEU A 290 7.69 -2.00 -0.27
N ARG A 291 6.98 -2.34 0.82
CA ARG A 291 7.36 -3.48 1.67
C ARG A 291 7.26 -4.81 0.93
N TYR A 292 6.24 -4.98 0.09
CA TYR A 292 6.12 -6.16 -0.77
C TYR A 292 7.31 -6.25 -1.72
N LEU A 293 7.67 -5.15 -2.40
CA LEU A 293 8.83 -5.11 -3.29
C LEU A 293 10.14 -5.44 -2.58
N TYR A 294 10.34 -4.95 -1.35
CA TYR A 294 11.48 -5.31 -0.51
C TYR A 294 11.62 -6.83 -0.35
N VAL A 295 10.54 -7.51 0.04
CA VAL A 295 10.54 -8.98 0.22
C VAL A 295 10.71 -9.67 -1.13
N ARG A 296 9.97 -9.21 -2.15
CA ARG A 296 9.95 -9.81 -3.48
C ARG A 296 11.30 -9.74 -4.18
N TRP A 297 12.04 -8.66 -3.99
CA TRP A 297 13.34 -8.44 -4.63
C TRP A 297 14.52 -8.92 -3.77
N GLY A 298 14.31 -9.20 -2.48
CA GLY A 298 15.37 -9.62 -1.57
C GLY A 298 16.45 -8.54 -1.37
N THR A 299 16.08 -7.27 -1.48
CA THR A 299 17.00 -6.12 -1.32
C THR A 299 16.87 -5.55 0.08
N GLU A 300 17.92 -4.94 0.65
CA GLU A 300 17.81 -4.32 1.98
C GLU A 300 17.04 -2.99 1.94
N LEU A 301 16.22 -2.69 2.96
CA LEU A 301 15.47 -1.42 3.05
C LEU A 301 16.39 -0.19 3.09
N SER A 302 17.60 -0.34 3.62
CA SER A 302 18.65 0.69 3.67
C SER A 302 19.11 1.17 2.28
N ASN A 303 18.87 0.37 1.24
CA ASN A 303 19.23 0.66 -0.15
C ASN A 303 18.11 1.44 -0.89
N PHE A 304 16.94 1.59 -0.28
CA PHE A 304 15.88 2.41 -0.85
C PHE A 304 16.03 3.88 -0.46
N VAL A 305 15.80 4.74 -1.44
CA VAL A 305 15.85 6.19 -1.30
C VAL A 305 14.52 6.74 -1.78
N VAL A 306 13.67 7.16 -0.85
CA VAL A 306 12.31 7.61 -1.13
C VAL A 306 12.30 9.14 -1.20
N PHE A 307 11.93 9.67 -2.37
CA PHE A 307 11.71 11.08 -2.61
C PHE A 307 10.25 11.40 -2.33
N ILE A 308 9.99 12.28 -1.38
CA ILE A 308 8.65 12.69 -0.96
C ILE A 308 8.54 14.22 -1.01
N GLY A 309 7.32 14.74 -1.20
CA GLY A 309 7.05 16.16 -1.00
C GLY A 309 7.11 16.59 0.47
N GLU A 310 7.06 17.89 0.72
CA GLU A 310 6.88 18.42 2.08
C GLU A 310 5.50 18.04 2.65
N TRP A 311 4.51 17.98 1.77
CA TRP A 311 3.17 17.46 2.04
C TRP A 311 2.79 16.46 0.94
N GLY A 312 1.74 15.69 1.16
CA GLY A 312 1.23 14.76 0.17
C GLY A 312 -0.14 14.22 0.54
N ASP A 313 -0.49 13.11 -0.08
CA ASP A 313 -1.75 12.41 0.11
C ASP A 313 -1.90 11.88 1.54
N THR A 314 -3.08 11.37 1.86
CA THR A 314 -3.38 11.00 3.27
C THR A 314 -2.68 9.73 3.77
N ASP A 315 -1.94 9.03 2.91
CA ASP A 315 -1.04 7.92 3.21
C ASP A 315 0.45 8.32 3.26
N TYR A 316 0.75 9.62 3.07
CA TYR A 316 2.08 10.23 3.13
C TYR A 316 2.91 9.78 4.36
N GLU A 317 2.28 9.69 5.52
CA GLU A 317 2.93 9.30 6.76
C GLU A 317 3.52 7.88 6.72
N GLY A 318 2.91 6.99 5.94
CA GLY A 318 3.40 5.63 5.75
C GLY A 318 4.70 5.56 4.95
N LEU A 319 5.02 6.60 4.17
CA LEU A 319 6.25 6.72 3.39
C LEU A 319 7.36 7.44 4.16
N LEU A 320 7.01 8.25 5.17
CA LEU A 320 7.97 8.98 6.00
C LEU A 320 8.61 8.09 7.07
N GLY A 321 7.87 7.11 7.58
CA GLY A 321 8.35 6.17 8.60
C GLY A 321 9.03 4.95 7.97
N GLY A 322 10.22 4.59 8.44
CA GLY A 322 10.91 3.39 7.99
C GLY A 322 12.43 3.41 8.20
N ILE A 323 13.08 2.37 7.69
CA ILE A 323 14.54 2.19 7.66
C ILE A 323 15.14 2.78 6.37
N HIS A 324 14.31 2.96 5.33
CA HIS A 324 14.75 3.55 4.07
C HIS A 324 15.20 4.99 4.24
N LYS A 325 16.10 5.42 3.36
CA LYS A 325 16.56 6.81 3.30
C LYS A 325 15.46 7.65 2.65
N THR A 326 15.22 8.83 3.17
CA THR A 326 14.15 9.72 2.72
C THR A 326 14.72 11.08 2.36
N VAL A 327 14.39 11.54 1.15
CA VAL A 327 14.70 12.89 0.66
C VAL A 327 13.39 13.67 0.59
N MET A 328 13.23 14.67 1.44
CA MET A 328 12.04 15.51 1.48
C MET A 328 12.25 16.77 0.63
N LEU A 329 11.45 16.90 -0.43
CA LEU A 329 11.46 18.02 -1.36
C LEU A 329 10.70 19.20 -0.76
N LYS A 330 11.45 20.19 -0.28
CA LYS A 330 10.86 21.38 0.35
C LYS A 330 10.16 22.27 -0.68
N GLY A 331 9.01 22.83 -0.30
CA GLY A 331 8.25 23.73 -1.18
C GLY A 331 7.39 23.01 -2.23
N THR A 332 7.44 21.68 -2.31
CA THR A 332 6.55 20.91 -3.18
C THR A 332 5.26 20.52 -2.46
N CYS A 333 4.14 20.49 -3.19
CA CYS A 333 2.84 19.99 -2.71
C CYS A 333 2.21 20.80 -1.56
N GLY A 334 2.56 22.08 -1.39
CA GLY A 334 2.11 22.91 -0.26
C GLY A 334 0.59 22.96 -0.04
N ASP A 335 -0.20 22.89 -1.12
CA ASP A 335 -1.67 22.92 -1.03
C ASP A 335 -2.25 21.71 -0.30
N ALA A 336 -1.57 20.56 -0.35
CA ALA A 336 -1.99 19.32 0.30
C ALA A 336 -1.96 19.41 1.84
N ARG A 337 -1.39 20.48 2.41
CA ARG A 337 -1.43 20.76 3.86
C ARG A 337 -2.86 20.70 4.43
N LYS A 338 -3.87 21.08 3.66
CA LYS A 338 -5.28 21.05 4.08
C LYS A 338 -5.78 19.63 4.39
N LEU A 339 -5.23 18.60 3.73
CA LEU A 339 -5.56 17.19 3.98
C LEU A 339 -5.15 16.74 5.39
N HIS A 340 -4.14 17.41 5.95
CA HIS A 340 -3.53 17.08 7.24
C HIS A 340 -3.91 18.06 8.36
N ALA A 341 -4.83 19.01 8.11
CA ALA A 341 -5.22 20.04 9.07
C ALA A 341 -5.79 19.46 10.39
N ASN A 342 -6.43 18.29 10.32
CA ASN A 342 -7.02 17.58 11.46
C ASN A 342 -6.04 16.57 12.13
N ARG A 343 -4.74 16.78 11.98
CA ARG A 343 -3.73 15.95 12.66
C ARG A 343 -3.73 16.27 14.16
N THR A 344 -3.69 15.23 14.98
CA THR A 344 -3.81 15.33 16.45
C THR A 344 -2.45 15.26 17.15
N TYR A 345 -1.38 15.07 16.38
CA TYR A 345 0.01 14.94 16.82
C TYR A 345 0.92 15.74 15.89
N PRO A 346 2.11 16.18 16.34
CA PRO A 346 3.09 16.80 15.47
C PRO A 346 3.69 15.78 14.48
N LEU A 347 4.05 16.24 13.28
CA LEU A 347 4.66 15.38 12.25
C LEU A 347 6.00 14.79 12.69
N GLU A 348 6.69 15.46 13.62
CA GLU A 348 7.96 15.01 14.19
C GLU A 348 7.88 13.64 14.85
N HIS A 349 6.71 13.25 15.38
CA HIS A 349 6.50 11.93 15.97
C HIS A 349 6.43 10.80 14.93
N VAL A 350 6.23 11.12 13.65
CA VAL A 350 6.18 10.14 12.55
C VAL A 350 7.55 9.98 11.89
N LYS A 351 8.39 11.02 11.95
CA LYS A 351 9.74 10.98 11.38
C LYS A 351 10.55 9.90 12.07
N SER A 352 11.34 9.16 11.28
CA SER A 352 12.27 8.17 11.83
C SER A 352 13.18 8.84 12.87
N LEU A 353 13.37 8.19 14.01
CA LEU A 353 14.24 8.65 15.11
C LEU A 353 15.71 8.74 14.68
N ASP A 354 16.07 8.04 13.61
CA ASP A 354 17.43 8.02 13.07
C ASP A 354 17.63 9.25 12.17
N ILE A 355 18.15 10.32 12.78
CA ILE A 355 18.35 11.67 12.18
C ILE A 355 19.13 11.60 10.85
N ASN A 356 19.93 10.55 10.65
CA ASN A 356 20.77 10.37 9.47
C ASN A 356 20.02 9.91 8.21
N ASN A 357 18.80 9.38 8.35
CA ASN A 357 18.07 8.80 7.21
C ASN A 357 17.10 9.79 6.54
N LEU A 358 16.87 10.97 7.11
CA LEU A 358 16.00 12.00 6.54
C LEU A 358 16.78 13.26 6.21
N VAL A 359 16.80 13.65 4.93
CA VAL A 359 17.40 14.91 4.47
C VAL A 359 16.34 15.77 3.79
N GLN A 360 16.28 17.04 4.17
CA GLN A 360 15.43 18.04 3.50
C GLN A 360 16.26 18.78 2.45
N THR A 361 15.70 18.95 1.26
CA THR A 361 16.33 19.75 0.20
C THR A 361 16.04 21.23 0.40
N GLU A 362 16.93 22.09 -0.10
CA GLU A 362 16.69 23.54 -0.12
C GLU A 362 15.81 23.96 -1.31
N GLY A 363 15.88 23.21 -2.41
CA GLY A 363 15.04 23.33 -3.60
C GLY A 363 14.82 22.00 -4.33
N CYS A 364 14.19 22.05 -5.51
CA CYS A 364 13.94 20.90 -6.39
C CYS A 364 14.93 20.80 -7.56
N ASP A 365 15.99 21.61 -7.54
CA ASP A 365 16.98 21.63 -8.62
C ASP A 365 17.88 20.39 -8.55
N PRO A 366 18.38 19.90 -9.71
CA PRO A 366 19.25 18.72 -9.74
C PRO A 366 20.51 18.85 -8.87
N SER A 367 21.03 20.07 -8.69
CA SER A 367 22.18 20.37 -7.81
C SER A 367 21.87 20.09 -6.34
N ASP A 368 20.68 20.46 -5.90
CA ASP A 368 20.25 20.36 -4.51
C ASP A 368 19.94 18.91 -4.16
N LEU A 369 19.34 18.19 -5.11
CA LEU A 369 19.15 16.74 -5.03
C LEU A 369 20.49 16.01 -4.93
N LYS A 370 21.47 16.35 -5.77
CA LYS A 370 22.82 15.76 -5.68
C LYS A 370 23.47 16.01 -4.32
N THR A 371 23.34 17.23 -3.80
CA THR A 371 23.88 17.59 -2.49
C THR A 371 23.21 16.80 -1.37
N SER A 372 21.90 16.60 -1.45
CA SER A 372 21.13 15.79 -0.49
C SER A 372 21.49 14.31 -0.56
N LEU A 373 21.69 13.77 -1.76
CA LEU A 373 22.14 12.39 -1.98
C LEU A 373 23.57 12.14 -1.48
N ARG A 374 24.46 13.14 -1.55
CA ARG A 374 25.79 13.09 -0.93
C ARG A 374 25.72 13.08 0.59
N LYS A 375 24.86 13.90 1.20
CA LYS A 375 24.63 13.89 2.66
C LYS A 375 24.16 12.52 3.17
N LEU A 376 23.37 11.81 2.38
CA LEU A 376 22.89 10.45 2.66
C LEU A 376 23.91 9.32 2.35
N GLY A 377 25.12 9.67 1.89
CA GLY A 377 26.18 8.72 1.54
C GLY A 377 25.87 7.85 0.32
N ILE A 378 24.94 8.28 -0.54
CA ILE A 378 24.52 7.53 -1.74
C ILE A 378 25.47 7.82 -2.90
N LEU A 379 25.76 9.11 -3.13
CA LEU A 379 26.73 9.58 -4.11
C LEU A 379 28.08 9.83 -3.44
N LYS A 380 29.16 9.51 -4.15
CA LYS A 380 30.51 9.92 -3.75
C LYS A 380 30.63 11.46 -3.87
N PRO A 381 31.41 12.12 -3.00
CA PRO A 381 31.60 13.57 -3.02
C PRO A 381 32.07 14.07 -4.38
#